data_AF-V9GDE9-F1
#
_entry.id   AF-V9GDE9-F1
#
_cell.length_a   1.000
_cell.length_b   1.000
_cell.length_c   1.000
_cell.angle_alpha   90.00
_cell.angle_beta   90.00
_cell.angle_gamma   90.00
#
_symmetry.space_group_name_H-M   'P 1'
#
loop_
_entity.id
_entity.type
_entity.pdbx_description
1 polymer ?
#
loop_
_entity_poly.entity_id
_entity_poly.type
_entity_poly.pdbx_seq_one_letter_code
_entity_poly.pdbx_strand_id
1 'polypeptide(L)'
;MTNTASEEEQRDVTKTIGLLLKQLHHVTLEGNDSLFLFHGKQTMLVVDGCTDIEIRNLHWDYAAPTVTEMTVNVREDAYLEATVHLDSHYELVNGKLEWIGEGWRFGEGPMQLCDSGLSATWRVDNWLERVLHTEELARNSFAFISKTMRRRISFQAQSCKCVMAFEIKSVC
;
A
#
# COMPACT_ATOMS: atom_id res chain seq x y z
N MET A 1 0.78 -8.20 -2.13
CA MET A 1 0.07 -9.38 -1.60
C MET A 1 -1.22 -8.75 -1.41
N THR A 2 -2.15 -9.01 -2.31
CA THR A 2 -3.50 -8.79 -1.89
C THR A 2 -3.85 -9.98 -1.02
N ASN A 3 -4.26 -9.69 0.20
CA ASN A 3 -4.83 -10.63 1.16
C ASN A 3 -6.21 -11.17 0.70
N THR A 4 -6.47 -11.24 -0.63
CA THR A 4 -7.82 -11.45 -1.18
C THR A 4 -7.88 -12.26 -2.49
N ALA A 5 -6.81 -12.86 -2.98
CA ALA A 5 -6.88 -13.71 -4.19
C ALA A 5 -7.18 -15.19 -3.81
N SER A 6 -7.57 -16.10 -4.75
CA SER A 6 -7.75 -17.59 -4.58
C SER A 6 -6.67 -18.56 -5.16
N GLU A 7 -6.41 -19.73 -4.53
CA GLU A 7 -5.33 -20.74 -4.74
C GLU A 7 -4.91 -21.05 -6.20
N GLU A 8 -5.84 -20.98 -7.15
CA GLU A 8 -5.63 -21.32 -8.55
C GLU A 8 -4.73 -20.34 -9.32
N GLU A 9 -4.55 -19.10 -8.84
CA GLU A 9 -3.85 -18.05 -9.60
C GLU A 9 -2.32 -18.01 -9.37
N GLN A 10 -1.75 -18.81 -8.46
CA GLN A 10 -0.30 -18.75 -8.16
C GLN A 10 0.36 -20.06 -7.71
N ARG A 11 1.54 -20.35 -8.27
CA ARG A 11 2.29 -21.61 -8.07
C ARG A 11 3.23 -21.65 -6.85
N ASP A 12 3.57 -20.51 -6.26
CA ASP A 12 4.38 -20.45 -5.02
C ASP A 12 3.62 -19.62 -3.97
N VAL A 13 3.27 -20.30 -2.87
CA VAL A 13 2.44 -19.83 -1.76
C VAL A 13 3.25 -19.51 -0.50
N THR A 14 4.58 -19.60 -0.55
CA THR A 14 5.44 -19.38 0.62
C THR A 14 5.29 -17.95 1.16
N LYS A 15 4.80 -17.80 2.40
CA LYS A 15 4.66 -16.50 3.09
C LYS A 15 5.75 -16.36 4.15
N THR A 16 6.38 -15.18 4.19
CA THR A 16 7.13 -14.77 5.37
C THR A 16 6.16 -14.14 6.35
N ILE A 17 6.09 -14.69 7.56
CA ILE A 17 5.19 -14.22 8.62
C ILE A 17 6.07 -13.82 9.81
N GLY A 18 5.89 -12.59 10.29
CA GLY A 18 6.61 -12.06 11.43
C GLY A 18 6.22 -12.77 12.72
N LEU A 19 4.91 -12.88 12.98
CA LEU A 19 4.36 -13.63 14.10
C LEU A 19 3.22 -14.56 13.65
N LEU A 20 3.42 -15.87 13.83
CA LEU A 20 2.41 -16.89 13.54
C LEU A 20 1.86 -17.46 14.86
N LEU A 21 0.60 -17.16 15.16
CA LEU A 21 -0.17 -17.81 16.22
C LEU A 21 -1.01 -18.91 15.57
N LYS A 22 -0.72 -20.17 15.86
CA LYS A 22 -1.38 -21.30 15.20
C LYS A 22 -1.88 -22.33 16.20
N GLN A 23 -3.17 -22.67 16.09
CA GLN A 23 -3.84 -23.70 16.91
C GLN A 23 -3.63 -23.49 18.43
N LEU A 24 -3.62 -22.22 18.87
CA LEU A 24 -3.49 -21.86 20.28
C LEU A 24 -4.87 -21.66 20.91
N HIS A 25 -4.98 -22.00 22.19
CA HIS A 25 -6.21 -21.84 22.97
C HIS A 25 -5.91 -21.14 24.29
N HIS A 26 -6.66 -20.07 24.61
CA HIS A 26 -6.55 -19.34 25.88
C HIS A 26 -5.15 -18.77 26.14
N VAL A 27 -4.65 -17.96 25.19
CA VAL A 27 -3.30 -17.35 25.25
C VAL A 27 -3.39 -15.84 25.14
N THR A 28 -2.69 -15.13 26.03
CA THR A 28 -2.47 -13.69 25.95
C THR A 28 -1.05 -13.39 25.44
N LEU A 29 -0.96 -12.63 24.36
CA LEU A 29 0.27 -11.97 23.92
C LEU A 29 0.33 -10.57 24.54
N GLU A 30 1.18 -10.42 25.55
CA GLU A 30 1.43 -9.18 26.30
C GLU A 30 2.71 -8.51 25.79
N GLY A 31 2.60 -7.33 25.19
CA GLY A 31 3.77 -6.60 24.69
C GLY A 31 4.43 -5.65 25.68
N ASN A 32 3.78 -5.30 26.79
CA ASN A 32 4.29 -4.30 27.74
C ASN A 32 4.77 -3.00 27.05
N ASP A 33 3.93 -2.47 26.15
CA ASP A 33 4.17 -1.27 25.32
C ASP A 33 5.33 -1.37 24.33
N SER A 34 5.77 -2.60 23.99
CA SER A 34 6.82 -2.82 23.00
C SER A 34 6.38 -2.46 21.57
N LEU A 35 7.33 -1.99 20.75
CA LEU A 35 7.17 -1.80 19.31
C LEU A 35 7.85 -2.93 18.53
N PHE A 36 7.07 -3.63 17.71
CA PHE A 36 7.55 -4.65 16.79
C PHE A 36 7.75 -3.97 15.43
N LEU A 37 9.00 -3.63 15.11
CA LEU A 37 9.36 -2.97 13.86
C LEU A 37 9.79 -4.02 12.82
N PHE A 38 9.00 -4.17 11.76
CA PHE A 38 9.24 -5.17 10.72
C PHE A 38 10.09 -4.60 9.58
N HIS A 39 11.08 -5.39 9.16
CA HIS A 39 11.95 -5.10 8.02
C HIS A 39 11.58 -5.98 6.83
N GLY A 40 11.67 -5.40 5.63
CA GLY A 40 11.32 -6.07 4.39
C GLY A 40 9.83 -6.48 4.28
N LYS A 41 9.60 -7.57 3.57
CA LYS A 41 8.31 -7.93 3.00
C LYS A 41 7.73 -9.18 3.67
N GLN A 42 6.82 -8.97 4.62
CA GLN A 42 6.22 -10.06 5.39
C GLN A 42 4.83 -9.69 5.89
N THR A 43 4.03 -10.68 6.27
CA THR A 43 2.78 -10.43 7.01
C THR A 43 3.13 -10.28 8.49
N MET A 44 2.77 -9.17 9.13
CA MET A 44 3.14 -8.91 10.53
C MET A 44 2.63 -10.00 11.49
N LEU A 45 1.35 -10.36 11.36
CA LEU A 45 0.67 -11.29 12.25
C LEU A 45 -0.30 -12.17 11.46
N VAL A 46 -0.27 -13.48 11.75
CA VAL A 46 -1.30 -14.44 11.33
C VAL A 46 -1.82 -15.17 12.56
N VAL A 47 -3.15 -15.21 12.68
CA VAL A 47 -3.86 -16.00 13.70
C VAL A 47 -4.63 -17.10 12.97
N ASP A 48 -4.14 -18.34 13.07
CA ASP A 48 -4.61 -19.50 12.30
C ASP A 48 -5.19 -20.57 13.22
N GLY A 49 -6.52 -20.69 13.21
CA GLY A 49 -7.25 -21.71 13.96
C GLY A 49 -7.08 -21.64 15.47
N CYS A 50 -6.83 -20.44 16.01
CA CYS A 50 -6.79 -20.21 17.45
C CYS A 50 -8.19 -19.95 18.02
N THR A 51 -8.36 -20.16 19.33
CA THR A 51 -9.57 -19.78 20.07
C THR A 51 -9.17 -19.04 21.34
N ASP A 52 -9.89 -17.98 21.69
CA ASP A 52 -9.64 -17.22 22.92
C ASP A 52 -8.19 -16.69 23.02
N ILE A 53 -7.84 -15.80 22.08
CA ILE A 53 -6.54 -15.13 22.03
C ILE A 53 -6.73 -13.65 22.36
N GLU A 54 -5.92 -13.15 23.29
CA GLU A 54 -5.81 -11.73 23.61
C GLU A 54 -4.47 -11.21 23.11
N ILE A 55 -4.46 -10.08 22.41
CA ILE A 55 -3.24 -9.37 22.01
C ILE A 55 -3.37 -7.95 22.54
N ARG A 56 -2.46 -7.53 23.41
CA ARG A 56 -2.56 -6.22 24.07
C ARG A 56 -1.21 -5.59 24.37
N ASN A 57 -1.28 -4.27 24.63
CA ASN A 57 -0.16 -3.41 25.02
C ASN A 57 1.06 -3.63 24.12
N LEU A 58 0.85 -3.62 22.81
CA LEU A 58 1.91 -3.74 21.83
C LEU A 58 1.61 -2.87 20.63
N HIS A 59 2.68 -2.42 19.98
CA HIS A 59 2.65 -1.66 18.75
C HIS A 59 3.36 -2.45 17.67
N TRP A 60 2.97 -2.24 16.42
CA TRP A 60 3.65 -2.78 15.24
C TRP A 60 3.76 -1.70 14.18
N ASP A 61 4.85 -1.74 13.43
CA ASP A 61 5.07 -0.86 12.28
C ASP A 61 6.06 -1.50 11.30
N TYR A 62 6.19 -0.92 10.11
CA TYR A 62 7.24 -1.25 9.16
C TYR A 62 8.32 -0.17 9.16
N ALA A 63 9.58 -0.61 9.11
CA ALA A 63 10.70 0.32 8.90
C ALA A 63 10.62 1.01 7.52
N ALA A 64 10.07 0.32 6.52
CA ALA A 64 9.74 0.85 5.21
C ALA A 64 8.42 0.20 4.73
N PRO A 65 7.30 0.95 4.66
CA PRO A 65 6.01 0.36 4.38
C PRO A 65 5.93 -0.16 2.94
N THR A 66 5.43 -1.38 2.76
CA THR A 66 5.16 -1.95 1.42
C THR A 66 3.92 -1.35 0.74
N VAL A 67 3.26 -0.43 1.43
CA VAL A 67 2.12 0.36 0.95
C VAL A 67 2.58 1.80 0.90
N THR A 68 2.41 2.44 -0.25
CA THR A 68 2.75 3.84 -0.46
C THR A 68 1.49 4.68 -0.54
N GLU A 69 1.60 5.93 -0.13
CA GLU A 69 0.49 6.86 -0.09
C GLU A 69 0.88 8.17 -0.76
N MET A 70 -0.08 8.79 -1.45
CA MET A 70 0.02 10.16 -1.93
C MET A 70 -1.32 10.89 -1.78
N THR A 71 -1.29 12.20 -1.60
CA THR A 71 -2.47 13.07 -1.62
C THR A 71 -2.60 13.70 -3.00
N VAL A 72 -3.76 13.56 -3.65
CA VAL A 72 -4.02 14.20 -4.95
C VAL A 72 -4.37 15.66 -4.70
N ASN A 73 -3.59 16.62 -5.19
CA ASN A 73 -3.83 18.04 -4.95
C ASN A 73 -4.65 18.69 -6.06
N VAL A 74 -4.29 18.36 -7.31
CA VAL A 74 -4.88 18.92 -8.53
C VAL A 74 -5.20 17.78 -9.47
N ARG A 75 -6.33 17.88 -10.17
CA ARG A 75 -6.70 16.95 -11.22
C ARG A 75 -7.39 17.66 -12.37
N GLU A 76 -6.84 17.45 -13.56
CA GLU A 76 -7.37 17.90 -14.83
C GLU A 76 -7.46 16.71 -15.81
N ASP A 77 -7.90 16.96 -17.04
CA ASP A 77 -8.18 15.89 -18.02
C ASP A 77 -6.93 15.10 -18.44
N ALA A 78 -5.74 15.70 -18.40
CA ALA A 78 -4.48 15.09 -18.85
C ALA A 78 -3.35 15.24 -17.82
N TYR A 79 -3.65 15.82 -16.67
CA TYR A 79 -2.67 16.30 -15.70
C TYR A 79 -3.16 16.06 -14.28
N LEU A 80 -2.27 15.61 -13.39
CA LEU A 80 -2.56 15.40 -11.99
C LEU A 80 -1.35 15.84 -11.16
N GLU A 81 -1.59 16.58 -10.09
CA GLU A 81 -0.55 16.85 -9.08
C GLU A 81 -0.84 16.03 -7.83
N ALA A 82 0.20 15.40 -7.28
CA ALA A 82 0.08 14.73 -5.99
C ALA A 82 1.33 14.90 -5.13
N THR A 83 1.10 14.92 -3.82
CA THR A 83 2.16 14.93 -2.80
C THR A 83 2.31 13.52 -2.23
N VAL A 84 3.46 12.92 -2.41
CA VAL A 84 3.82 11.62 -1.84
C VAL A 84 4.04 11.73 -0.34
N HIS A 85 3.52 10.78 0.42
CA HIS A 85 3.71 10.69 1.86
C HIS A 85 5.20 10.55 2.21
N LEU A 86 5.63 11.14 3.32
CA LEU A 86 7.07 11.19 3.67
C LEU A 86 7.69 9.81 3.91
N ASP A 87 6.88 8.84 4.34
CA ASP A 87 7.31 7.46 4.60
C ASP A 87 7.31 6.59 3.32
N SER A 88 6.86 7.15 2.20
CA SER A 88 6.92 6.48 0.90
C SER A 88 8.18 6.88 0.15
N HIS A 89 9.00 5.90 -0.21
CA HIS A 89 10.23 6.11 -0.96
C HIS A 89 10.04 5.77 -2.44
N TYR A 90 10.70 6.54 -3.31
CA TYR A 90 10.52 6.45 -4.75
C TYR A 90 11.81 6.81 -5.51
N GLU A 91 11.83 6.44 -6.78
CA GLU A 91 12.80 6.89 -7.79
C GLU A 91 12.05 7.27 -9.08
N LEU A 92 12.61 8.21 -9.84
CA LEU A 92 12.14 8.51 -11.20
C LEU A 92 13.00 7.75 -12.21
N VAL A 93 12.41 6.74 -12.83
CA VAL A 93 13.07 5.89 -13.83
C VAL A 93 12.38 6.07 -15.17
N ASN A 94 13.11 6.56 -16.17
CA ASN A 94 12.59 6.83 -17.51
C ASN A 94 11.33 7.72 -17.53
N GLY A 95 11.28 8.70 -16.64
CA GLY A 95 10.13 9.62 -16.53
C GLY A 95 8.88 8.98 -15.92
N LYS A 96 9.01 7.85 -15.22
CA LYS A 96 7.93 7.23 -14.43
C LYS A 96 8.35 7.12 -12.97
N LEU A 97 7.37 7.22 -12.07
CA LEU A 97 7.57 7.00 -10.65
C LEU A 97 7.61 5.50 -10.36
N GLU A 98 8.70 5.04 -9.76
CA GLU A 98 8.80 3.70 -9.18
C GLU A 98 8.96 3.80 -7.67
N TRP A 99 8.17 3.01 -6.94
CA TRP A 99 8.26 2.89 -5.50
C TRP A 99 9.36 1.92 -5.12
N ILE A 100 10.11 2.27 -4.08
CA ILE A 100 11.24 1.46 -3.61
C ILE A 100 11.16 1.24 -2.09
N GLY A 101 11.73 0.13 -1.65
CA GLY A 101 11.98 -0.15 -0.25
C GLY A 101 12.93 -1.33 -0.09
N GLU A 102 13.01 -1.86 1.12
CA GLU A 102 13.98 -2.90 1.46
C GLU A 102 13.71 -4.21 0.69
N GLY A 103 14.49 -4.47 -0.36
CA GLY A 103 14.39 -5.68 -1.18
C GLY A 103 13.17 -5.73 -2.11
N TRP A 104 12.48 -4.61 -2.32
CA TRP A 104 11.33 -4.53 -3.23
C TRP A 104 11.29 -3.21 -4.01
N ARG A 105 10.68 -3.29 -5.20
CA ARG A 105 10.44 -2.16 -6.11
C ARG A 105 9.21 -2.43 -6.96
N PHE A 106 8.38 -1.41 -7.21
CA PHE A 106 7.23 -1.52 -8.11
C PHE A 106 6.80 -0.19 -8.72
N GLY A 107 6.33 -0.22 -9.97
CA GLY A 107 5.62 0.89 -10.61
C GLY A 107 4.13 0.60 -10.85
N GLU A 108 3.71 -0.65 -10.61
CA GLU A 108 2.38 -1.18 -10.91
C GLU A 108 1.84 -1.97 -9.71
N GLY A 109 0.52 -2.02 -9.56
CA GLY A 109 -0.11 -2.73 -8.46
C GLY A 109 -1.53 -2.23 -8.16
N PRO A 110 -2.22 -2.85 -7.18
CA PRO A 110 -3.54 -2.42 -6.77
C PRO A 110 -3.49 -1.02 -6.18
N MET A 111 -4.42 -0.18 -6.64
CA MET A 111 -4.59 1.17 -6.19
C MET A 111 -5.96 1.32 -5.51
N GLN A 112 -5.98 2.08 -4.43
CA GLN A 112 -7.18 2.49 -3.74
C GLN A 112 -7.22 4.01 -3.61
N LEU A 113 -8.43 4.57 -3.66
CA LEU A 113 -8.69 5.91 -3.16
C LEU A 113 -9.28 5.82 -1.78
N CYS A 114 -8.83 6.71 -0.91
CA CYS A 114 -9.30 6.87 0.45
C CYS A 114 -9.83 8.30 0.60
N ASP A 115 -11.08 8.41 1.02
CA ASP A 115 -11.65 9.68 1.49
C ASP A 115 -11.80 9.61 3.01
N SER A 116 -10.99 10.40 3.72
CA SER A 116 -10.97 10.40 5.18
C SER A 116 -12.21 11.03 5.80
N GLY A 117 -12.94 11.89 5.06
CA GLY A 117 -14.20 12.47 5.52
C GLY A 117 -15.36 11.46 5.49
N LEU A 118 -15.30 10.51 4.56
CA LEU A 118 -16.31 9.46 4.41
C LEU A 118 -15.93 8.14 5.10
N SER A 119 -14.72 8.04 5.67
CA SER A 119 -14.16 6.80 6.21
C SER A 119 -14.30 5.62 5.24
N ALA A 120 -14.09 5.90 3.95
CA ALA A 120 -14.37 4.97 2.86
C ALA A 120 -13.17 4.82 1.94
N THR A 121 -13.00 3.61 1.40
CA THR A 121 -11.99 3.32 0.39
C THR A 121 -12.61 2.62 -0.81
N TRP A 122 -12.09 2.92 -2.00
CA TRP A 122 -12.51 2.31 -3.26
C TRP A 122 -11.31 1.77 -4.01
N ARG A 123 -11.39 0.54 -4.50
CA ARG A 123 -10.44 0.04 -5.50
C ARG A 123 -10.66 0.77 -6.82
N VAL A 124 -9.57 1.22 -7.42
CA VAL A 124 -9.58 1.94 -8.69
C VAL A 124 -8.51 1.37 -9.61
N ASP A 125 -8.66 1.63 -10.92
CA ASP A 125 -7.59 1.37 -11.87
C ASP A 125 -6.34 2.16 -11.46
N ASN A 126 -5.18 1.53 -11.52
CA ASN A 126 -3.91 2.21 -11.31
C ASN A 126 -3.64 3.19 -12.45
N TRP A 127 -3.94 4.46 -12.22
CA TRP A 127 -3.77 5.49 -13.26
C TRP A 127 -2.30 5.82 -13.54
N LEU A 128 -1.35 5.44 -12.67
CA LEU A 128 0.09 5.63 -12.90
C LEU A 128 0.61 4.80 -14.09
N GLU A 129 -0.03 3.65 -14.38
CA GLU A 129 0.29 2.85 -15.57
C GLU A 129 0.06 3.61 -16.89
N ARG A 130 -0.85 4.59 -16.85
CA ARG A 130 -1.26 5.40 -18.01
C ARG A 130 -0.50 6.73 -18.09
N VAL A 131 0.36 7.01 -17.10
CA VAL A 131 1.22 8.19 -17.10
C VAL A 131 2.32 8.01 -18.16
N LEU A 132 2.47 9.05 -18.96
CA LEU A 132 3.49 9.13 -20.01
C LEU A 132 4.77 9.76 -19.46
N HIS A 133 4.62 10.72 -18.55
CA HIS A 133 5.74 11.43 -17.95
C HIS A 133 5.38 11.93 -16.55
N THR A 134 6.34 11.82 -15.64
CA THR A 134 6.29 12.34 -14.27
C THR A 134 7.40 13.36 -14.10
N GLU A 135 7.05 14.53 -13.56
CA GLU A 135 7.97 15.61 -13.22
C GLU A 135 7.88 15.90 -11.72
N GLU A 136 9.01 16.03 -11.04
CA GLU A 136 9.04 16.48 -9.63
C GLU A 136 9.02 18.00 -9.59
N LEU A 137 7.93 18.58 -9.09
CA LEU A 137 7.72 20.02 -8.99
C LEU A 137 8.46 20.63 -7.78
N ALA A 138 8.48 19.87 -6.69
CA ALA A 138 9.16 20.15 -5.44
C ALA A 138 9.37 18.83 -4.71
N ARG A 139 10.16 18.83 -3.62
CA ARG A 139 10.40 17.62 -2.83
C ARG A 139 9.09 16.90 -2.49
N ASN A 140 8.94 15.65 -2.93
CA ASN A 140 7.77 14.80 -2.75
C ASN A 140 6.48 15.28 -3.48
N SER A 141 6.55 16.30 -4.32
CA SER A 141 5.40 16.82 -5.09
C SER A 141 5.62 16.59 -6.58
N PHE A 142 4.66 15.93 -7.23
CA PHE A 142 4.80 15.46 -8.60
C PHE A 142 3.66 15.91 -9.49
N ALA A 143 4.01 16.27 -10.72
CA ALA A 143 3.11 16.36 -11.85
C ALA A 143 3.12 15.04 -12.64
N PHE A 144 1.93 14.50 -12.92
CA PHE A 144 1.73 13.30 -13.72
C PHE A 144 0.98 13.65 -15.00
N ILE A 145 1.64 13.46 -16.14
CA ILE A 145 1.13 13.84 -17.47
C ILE A 145 0.69 12.58 -18.22
N SER A 146 -0.51 12.61 -18.78
CA SER A 146 -1.09 11.50 -19.55
C SER A 146 -1.82 12.02 -20.79
N LYS A 147 -2.15 11.14 -21.76
CA LYS A 147 -2.96 11.51 -22.94
C LYS A 147 -4.39 11.91 -22.57
N THR A 148 -5.03 11.18 -21.64
CA THR A 148 -6.38 11.46 -21.10
C THR A 148 -6.65 10.59 -19.86
N MET A 149 -6.92 11.22 -18.73
CA MET A 149 -7.52 10.65 -17.53
C MET A 149 -9.05 10.58 -17.70
N ARG A 150 -9.56 9.54 -18.38
CA ARG A 150 -11.02 9.33 -18.53
C ARG A 150 -11.76 9.45 -17.18
N ARG A 151 -12.92 10.14 -17.21
CA ARG A 151 -13.80 10.57 -16.10
C ARG A 151 -14.36 9.49 -15.14
N ARG A 152 -13.91 8.23 -15.18
CA ARG A 152 -14.57 7.15 -14.40
C ARG A 152 -14.37 7.21 -12.89
N ILE A 153 -13.54 8.11 -12.40
CA ILE A 153 -13.34 8.30 -10.98
C ILE A 153 -13.84 9.70 -10.64
N SER A 154 -14.98 9.81 -9.97
CA SER A 154 -15.54 11.07 -9.47
C SER A 154 -15.15 11.21 -8.00
N PHE A 155 -14.05 11.91 -7.73
CA PHE A 155 -13.59 12.22 -6.39
C PHE A 155 -13.04 13.65 -6.35
N GLN A 156 -13.24 14.36 -5.24
CA GLN A 156 -12.73 15.71 -5.06
C GLN A 156 -11.25 15.64 -4.72
N ALA A 157 -10.39 16.34 -5.48
CA ALA A 157 -8.93 16.27 -5.31
C ALA A 157 -8.52 16.53 -3.84
N GLN A 158 -9.05 17.60 -3.22
CA GLN A 158 -8.63 18.03 -1.88
C GLN A 158 -8.98 17.10 -0.71
N SER A 159 -9.83 16.07 -0.89
CA SER A 159 -10.19 15.12 0.19
C SER A 159 -9.65 13.71 -0.02
N CYS A 160 -8.90 13.47 -1.10
CA CYS A 160 -8.63 12.11 -1.55
C CYS A 160 -7.15 11.75 -1.51
N LYS A 161 -6.86 10.71 -0.73
CA LYS A 161 -5.58 10.01 -0.70
C LYS A 161 -5.61 8.85 -1.68
N CYS A 162 -4.55 8.69 -2.43
CA CYS A 162 -4.30 7.53 -3.26
C CYS A 162 -3.31 6.63 -2.52
N VAL A 163 -3.72 5.39 -2.29
CA VAL A 163 -2.93 4.37 -1.61
C VAL A 163 -2.62 3.30 -2.63
N MET A 164 -1.34 2.97 -2.77
CA MET A 164 -0.88 1.89 -3.63
C MET A 164 -0.16 0.86 -2.80
N ALA A 165 -0.60 -0.38 -2.90
CA ALA A 165 0.09 -1.47 -2.25
C ALA A 165 0.99 -2.17 -3.26
N PHE A 166 2.20 -2.52 -2.85
CA PHE A 166 3.01 -3.43 -3.63
C PHE A 166 2.26 -4.74 -3.85
N GLU A 167 1.99 -5.09 -5.11
CA GLU A 167 1.43 -6.39 -5.45
C GLU A 167 2.49 -7.49 -5.37
N ILE A 168 2.82 -7.89 -4.15
CA ILE A 168 3.32 -9.25 -3.93
C ILE A 168 2.23 -10.21 -4.45
N LYS A 169 2.38 -10.88 -5.57
CA LYS A 169 1.33 -11.81 -6.01
C LYS A 169 1.18 -12.90 -4.94
N SER A 170 -0.04 -13.26 -4.55
CA SER A 170 -0.24 -14.33 -3.57
C SER A 170 -1.66 -14.89 -3.52
N VAL A 171 -1.68 -16.23 -3.61
CA VAL A 171 -2.73 -17.20 -3.32
C VAL A 171 -3.21 -17.28 -1.84
N CYS A 172 -4.47 -17.03 -1.42
CA CYS A 172 -5.11 -17.78 -0.32
C CYS A 172 -5.58 -19.12 -0.86
#